data_AF-A0A9D6M5I1-F1
#
_entry.id   AF-A0A9D6M5I1-F1
#
_cell.length_a   1.000
_cell.length_b   1.000
_cell.length_c   1.000
_cell.angle_alpha   90.00
_cell.angle_beta   90.00
_cell.angle_gamma   90.00
#
_symmetry.space_group_name_H-M   'P 1'
#
loop_
_entity.id
_entity.type
_entity.pdbx_description
1 polymer ?
#
loop_
_entity_poly.entity_id
_entity_poly.type
_entity_poly.pdbx_seq_one_letter_code
_entity_poly.pdbx_strand_id
1 'polypeptide(L)'
;MDRNLSENLNINIQWIQRIILHFKDPKDISDPVVKEVAEENALFSFQQRPQHNSFSLRLSQKWFHETLEGEVVLVYNITGDDYLFRPKLIYAITDHTKITLGGDLYSGSAKTPFGRLKKNNGWYAELKYSF
;
A
#
# COMPACT_ATOMS: atom_id res chain seq x y z
N MET A 1 -6.04 -7.18 -13.05
CA MET A 1 -5.51 -8.23 -13.92
C MET A 1 -4.39 -8.94 -13.19
N ASP A 2 -4.54 -10.25 -13.01
CA ASP A 2 -3.51 -11.13 -12.46
C ASP A 2 -2.98 -12.02 -13.59
N ARG A 3 -1.66 -12.13 -13.72
CA ARG A 3 -1.02 -12.94 -14.76
C ARG A 3 0.25 -13.59 -14.24
N ASN A 4 0.40 -14.88 -14.52
CA ASN A 4 1.68 -15.56 -14.44
C ASN A 4 2.37 -15.41 -15.80
N LEU A 5 3.56 -14.80 -15.81
CA LEU A 5 4.36 -14.66 -17.03
C LEU A 5 5.29 -15.86 -17.25
N SER A 6 5.66 -16.55 -16.16
CA SER A 6 6.37 -17.83 -16.18
C SER A 6 5.93 -18.67 -14.97
N GLU A 7 6.45 -19.88 -14.81
CA GLU A 7 6.22 -20.70 -13.60
C GLU A 7 6.62 -19.98 -12.31
N ASN A 8 7.60 -19.07 -12.40
CA ASN A 8 8.22 -18.44 -11.25
C ASN A 8 7.93 -16.93 -11.15
N LEU A 9 7.28 -16.31 -12.15
CA LEU A 9 7.00 -14.86 -12.21
C LEU A 9 5.49 -14.60 -12.22
N ASN A 10 5.01 -13.95 -11.17
CA ASN A 10 3.64 -13.44 -11.07
C ASN A 10 3.64 -11.91 -11.12
N ILE A 11 2.69 -11.37 -11.89
CA ILE A 11 2.41 -9.94 -11.98
C ILE A 11 0.92 -9.71 -11.76
N ASN A 12 0.60 -8.82 -10.83
CA ASN A 12 -0.73 -8.34 -10.58
C ASN A 12 -0.79 -6.82 -10.77
N ILE A 13 -1.72 -6.36 -11.60
CA ILE A 13 -1.96 -4.93 -11.84
C ILE A 13 -3.43 -4.66 -11.59
N GLN A 14 -3.75 -3.67 -10.78
CA GLN A 14 -5.13 -3.26 -10.52
C GLN A 14 -5.29 -1.76 -10.65
N TRP A 15 -6.39 -1.35 -11.26
CA TRP A 15 -6.88 0.02 -11.23
C TRP A 15 -8.07 0.09 -10.28
N ILE A 16 -8.05 1.05 -9.36
CA ILE A 16 -9.08 1.23 -8.35
C ILE A 16 -9.63 2.65 -8.49
N GLN A 17 -10.93 2.74 -8.78
CA GLN A 17 -11.67 3.98 -8.89
C GLN A 17 -12.70 4.04 -7.77
N ARG A 18 -12.71 5.12 -6.99
CA ARG A 18 -13.75 5.42 -6.01
C ARG A 18 -14.42 6.74 -6.37
N ILE A 19 -15.74 6.76 -6.31
CA ILE A 19 -16.58 7.95 -6.51
C ILE A 19 -17.43 8.12 -5.26
N ILE A 20 -17.39 9.31 -4.68
CA ILE A 20 -18.14 9.63 -3.46
C ILE A 20 -19.34 10.47 -3.86
N LEU A 21 -20.54 9.87 -3.72
CA LEU A 21 -21.80 10.56 -3.94
C LEU A 21 -22.10 11.47 -2.74
N HIS A 22 -22.67 12.66 -2.99
CA HIS A 22 -22.95 13.67 -1.95
C HIS A 22 -21.70 14.17 -1.21
N PHE A 23 -20.59 14.35 -1.93
CA PHE A 23 -19.37 14.94 -1.38
C PHE A 23 -19.64 16.33 -0.79
N LYS A 24 -19.19 16.54 0.44
CA LYS A 24 -19.13 17.86 1.09
C LYS A 24 -17.66 18.16 1.35
N ASP A 25 -17.18 19.30 0.87
CA ASP A 25 -15.80 19.71 1.17
C ASP A 25 -15.73 20.09 2.66
N PRO A 26 -14.87 19.45 3.47
CA PRO A 26 -14.67 19.83 4.86
C PRO A 26 -14.33 21.33 5.04
N LYS A 27 -13.78 21.98 4.00
CA LYS A 27 -13.45 23.40 4.02
C LYS A 27 -14.67 24.33 4.06
N ASP A 28 -15.84 23.85 3.61
CA ASP A 28 -17.10 24.60 3.58
C ASP A 28 -17.76 24.68 4.97
N ILE A 29 -17.23 23.97 5.96
CA ILE A 29 -17.70 24.00 7.35
C ILE A 29 -17.19 25.27 8.02
N SER A 30 -18.12 26.10 8.53
CA SER A 30 -17.80 27.38 9.17
C SER A 30 -17.27 27.25 10.60
N ASP A 31 -17.69 26.21 11.33
CA ASP A 31 -17.23 25.95 12.69
C ASP A 31 -15.80 25.38 12.66
N PRO A 32 -14.80 26.06 13.27
CA PRO A 32 -13.40 25.66 13.20
C PRO A 32 -13.10 24.32 13.88
N VAL A 33 -13.82 23.97 14.95
CA VAL A 33 -13.62 22.69 15.67
C VAL A 33 -14.18 21.54 14.85
N VAL A 34 -15.38 21.72 14.29
CA VAL A 34 -16.00 20.70 13.43
C VAL A 34 -15.22 20.54 12.12
N LYS A 35 -14.67 21.63 11.58
CA LYS A 35 -13.83 21.63 10.39
C LYS A 35 -12.56 20.80 10.58
N GLU A 36 -11.85 20.97 11.68
CA GLU A 36 -10.63 20.19 11.96
C GLU A 36 -10.92 18.68 12.02
N VAL A 37 -11.97 18.29 12.75
CA VAL A 37 -12.39 16.89 12.83
C VAL A 37 -12.83 16.33 11.47
N ALA A 38 -13.52 17.13 10.66
CA ALA A 38 -13.96 16.73 9.33
C ALA A 38 -12.80 16.57 8.33
N GLU A 39 -11.80 17.45 8.37
CA GLU A 39 -10.59 17.35 7.54
C GLU A 39 -9.79 16.08 7.88
N GLU A 40 -9.65 15.80 9.18
CA GLU A 40 -9.00 14.60 9.70
C GLU A 40 -9.75 13.32 9.28
N ASN A 41 -11.07 13.29 9.47
CA ASN A 41 -11.89 12.15 9.09
C ASN A 41 -11.85 11.92 7.56
N ALA A 42 -11.92 12.98 6.76
CA ALA A 42 -11.84 12.90 5.30
C ALA A 42 -10.49 12.36 4.82
N LEU A 43 -9.40 12.70 5.51
CA LEU A 43 -8.06 12.16 5.24
C LEU A 43 -7.99 10.65 5.53
N PHE A 44 -8.48 10.20 6.69
CA PHE A 44 -8.51 8.77 7.05
C PHE A 44 -9.46 7.94 6.18
N SER A 45 -10.61 8.50 5.81
CA SER A 45 -11.63 7.82 5.02
C SER A 45 -11.36 7.83 3.52
N PHE A 46 -10.25 8.44 3.07
CA PHE A 46 -9.93 8.69 1.65
C PHE A 46 -11.05 9.46 0.93
N GLN A 47 -11.70 10.39 1.64
CA GLN A 47 -12.82 11.20 1.14
C GLN A 47 -12.45 12.67 0.96
N GLN A 48 -11.19 13.00 0.76
CA GLN A 48 -10.76 14.39 0.56
C GLN A 48 -11.20 14.97 -0.79
N ARG A 49 -11.53 14.12 -1.76
CA ARG A 49 -11.94 14.52 -3.11
C ARG A 49 -13.12 13.66 -3.58
N PRO A 50 -14.01 14.20 -4.43
CA PRO A 50 -15.19 13.47 -4.92
C PRO A 50 -14.84 12.24 -5.76
N GLN A 51 -13.66 12.22 -6.37
CA GLN A 51 -13.13 11.08 -7.12
C GLN A 51 -11.72 10.76 -6.62
N HIS A 52 -11.45 9.47 -6.47
CA HIS A 52 -10.17 8.97 -6.03
C HIS A 52 -9.73 7.82 -6.93
N ASN A 53 -8.53 7.95 -7.50
CA ASN A 53 -7.97 7.04 -8.48
C ASN A 53 -6.65 6.52 -7.94
N SER A 54 -6.52 5.21 -7.87
CA SER A 54 -5.30 4.54 -7.46
C SER A 54 -4.98 3.41 -8.42
N PHE A 55 -3.70 3.13 -8.59
CA PHE A 55 -3.26 1.87 -9.19
C PHE A 55 -2.44 1.07 -8.18
N SER A 56 -2.50 -0.25 -8.32
CA SER A 56 -1.59 -1.14 -7.62
C SER A 56 -0.86 -2.05 -8.60
N LEU A 57 0.40 -2.31 -8.29
CA LEU A 57 1.27 -3.23 -8.97
C LEU A 57 1.87 -4.16 -7.92
N ARG A 58 1.80 -5.46 -8.15
CA ARG A 58 2.52 -6.47 -7.37
C ARG A 58 3.31 -7.34 -8.33
N LEU A 59 4.58 -7.51 -8.02
CA LEU A 59 5.50 -8.40 -8.71
C LEU A 59 5.99 -9.42 -7.69
N SER A 60 5.84 -10.70 -7.97
CA SER A 60 6.45 -11.77 -7.18
C SER A 60 7.26 -12.68 -8.09
N GLN A 61 8.48 -12.98 -7.65
CA GLN A 61 9.40 -13.85 -8.35
C GLN A 61 9.97 -14.89 -7.39
N LYS A 62 9.95 -16.15 -7.80
CA LYS A 62 10.62 -17.25 -7.11
C LYS A 62 11.94 -17.60 -7.80
N TRP A 63 12.93 -17.97 -6.99
CA TRP A 63 14.25 -18.46 -7.43
C TRP A 63 14.64 -19.70 -6.63
N PHE A 64 15.60 -20.47 -7.18
CA PHE A 64 16.22 -21.62 -6.52
C PHE A 64 15.20 -22.65 -5.97
N HIS A 65 14.28 -23.13 -6.83
CA HIS A 65 13.23 -24.07 -6.42
C HIS A 65 12.41 -23.55 -5.23
N GLU A 66 11.98 -22.29 -5.30
CA GLU A 66 11.20 -21.61 -4.25
C GLU A 66 11.93 -21.37 -2.91
N THR A 67 13.25 -21.60 -2.87
CA THR A 67 14.07 -21.29 -1.68
C THR A 67 14.13 -19.78 -1.42
N LEU A 68 14.11 -18.97 -2.48
CA LEU A 68 14.11 -17.51 -2.38
C LEU A 68 12.91 -16.95 -3.14
N GLU A 69 12.11 -16.13 -2.48
CA GLU A 69 11.00 -15.41 -3.10
C GLU A 69 11.14 -13.92 -2.83
N GLY A 70 11.06 -13.12 -3.90
CA GLY A 70 11.07 -11.67 -3.84
C GLY A 70 9.71 -11.15 -4.27
N GLU A 71 9.15 -10.25 -3.47
CA GLU A 71 7.88 -9.60 -3.73
C GLU A 71 8.04 -8.10 -3.59
N VAL A 72 7.49 -7.37 -4.55
CA VAL A 72 7.40 -5.92 -4.52
C VAL A 72 5.96 -5.53 -4.75
N VAL A 73 5.41 -4.72 -3.85
CA VAL A 73 4.10 -4.10 -4.01
C VAL A 73 4.28 -2.58 -4.10
N LEU A 74 3.68 -1.97 -5.12
CA LEU A 74 3.55 -0.53 -5.27
C LEU A 74 2.06 -0.19 -5.34
N VAL A 75 1.61 0.70 -4.46
CA VAL A 75 0.29 1.32 -4.55
C VAL A 75 0.51 2.80 -4.73
N TYR A 76 0.00 3.36 -5.82
CA TYR A 76 0.14 4.77 -6.13
C TYR A 76 -1.25 5.40 -6.27
N ASN A 77 -1.49 6.43 -5.47
CA ASN A 77 -2.72 7.21 -5.52
C ASN A 77 -2.48 8.45 -6.39
N ILE A 78 -3.09 8.42 -7.56
CA ILE A 78 -2.95 9.44 -8.62
C ILE A 78 -3.60 10.75 -8.19
N THR A 79 -4.68 10.68 -7.42
CA THR A 79 -5.42 11.86 -6.97
C THR A 79 -4.66 12.66 -5.92
N GLY A 80 -3.91 11.98 -5.05
CA GLY A 80 -3.12 12.59 -3.98
C GLY A 80 -1.65 12.85 -4.34
N ASP A 81 -1.13 12.21 -5.39
CA ASP A 81 0.30 12.11 -5.68
C ASP A 81 1.10 11.56 -4.48
N ASP A 82 0.68 10.39 -4.01
CA ASP A 82 1.32 9.69 -2.90
C ASP A 82 1.33 8.18 -3.12
N TYR A 83 2.25 7.48 -2.45
CA TYR A 83 2.46 6.06 -2.70
C TYR A 83 2.92 5.27 -1.47
N LEU A 84 2.65 3.98 -1.53
CA LEU A 84 3.19 2.93 -0.67
C LEU A 84 4.06 2.01 -1.55
N PHE A 85 5.30 1.83 -1.14
CA PHE A 85 6.21 0.83 -1.69
C PHE A 85 6.57 -0.19 -0.60
N ARG A 86 6.34 -1.47 -0.88
CA ARG A 86 6.58 -2.58 0.03
C ARG A 86 7.47 -3.62 -0.66
N PRO A 87 8.80 -3.57 -0.42
CA PRO A 87 9.68 -4.65 -0.76
C PRO A 87 9.56 -5.76 0.30
N LYS A 88 9.62 -7.01 -0.15
CA LYS A 88 9.60 -8.19 0.70
C LYS A 88 10.47 -9.28 0.09
N LEU A 89 11.24 -9.96 0.94
CA LEU A 89 12.10 -11.06 0.58
C LEU A 89 11.83 -12.19 1.57
N ILE A 90 11.55 -13.38 1.06
CA ILE A 90 11.35 -14.60 1.84
C ILE A 90 12.45 -15.58 1.48
N TYR A 91 13.09 -16.16 2.49
CA TYR A 91 14.09 -17.20 2.33
C TYR A 91 13.69 -18.44 3.14
N ALA A 92 13.58 -19.58 2.47
CA ALA A 92 13.33 -20.87 3.11
C ALA A 92 14.67 -21.48 3.55
N ILE A 93 14.90 -21.50 4.87
CA ILE A 93 16.10 -22.11 5.46
C ILE A 93 15.97 -23.64 5.42
N THR A 94 14.75 -24.12 5.65
CA THR A 94 14.35 -25.54 5.57
C THR A 94 12.90 -25.59 5.09
N ASP A 95 12.38 -26.79 4.81
CA ASP A 95 10.96 -26.98 4.44
C ASP A 95 9.98 -26.46 5.50
N HIS A 96 10.42 -26.42 6.76
CA HIS A 96 9.64 -26.02 7.93
C HIS A 96 9.92 -24.58 8.39
N THR A 97 11.01 -23.97 7.96
CA THR A 97 11.50 -22.69 8.51
C THR A 97 11.71 -21.67 7.40
N LYS A 98 11.02 -20.53 7.52
CA LYS A 98 11.15 -19.41 6.60
C LYS A 98 11.48 -18.14 7.37
N ILE A 99 12.41 -17.36 6.84
CA ILE A 99 12.68 -16.00 7.29
C ILE A 99 12.17 -15.01 6.24
N THR A 100 11.47 -13.98 6.68
CA THR A 100 10.97 -12.91 5.83
C THR A 100 11.58 -11.60 6.27
N LEU A 101 12.09 -10.83 5.32
CA LEU A 101 12.53 -9.45 5.51
C LEU A 101 11.66 -8.57 4.64
N GLY A 102 11.11 -7.50 5.18
CA GLY A 102 10.30 -6.59 4.39
C GLY A 102 10.28 -5.19 4.97
N GLY A 103 9.70 -4.27 4.22
CA GLY A 103 9.54 -2.90 4.66
C GLY A 103 8.26 -2.27 4.13
N ASP A 104 7.80 -1.27 4.84
CA ASP A 104 6.69 -0.41 4.45
C ASP A 104 7.23 1.01 4.29
N LEU A 105 7.26 1.50 3.04
CA LEU A 105 7.79 2.81 2.70
C LEU A 105 6.67 3.67 2.10
N TYR A 106 6.19 4.61 2.88
CA TYR A 106 5.20 5.60 2.49
C TYR A 106 5.88 6.91 2.04
N SER A 107 5.31 7.55 1.03
CA SER A 107 5.76 8.85 0.53
C SER A 107 4.58 9.66 0.01
N GLY A 108 4.73 10.99 -0.01
CA GLY A 108 3.67 11.94 -0.35
C GLY A 108 3.72 13.19 0.53
N SER A 109 2.82 14.13 0.28
CA SER A 109 2.61 15.31 1.12
C SER A 109 1.90 14.93 2.42
N ALA A 110 2.17 15.62 3.54
CA ALA A 110 1.53 15.34 4.83
C ALA A 110 -0.01 15.47 4.81
N LYS A 111 -0.57 16.10 3.77
CA LYS A 111 -2.00 16.26 3.54
C LYS A 111 -2.64 15.08 2.80
N THR A 112 -1.87 14.05 2.46
CA THR A 112 -2.34 12.88 1.71
C THR A 112 -2.28 11.62 2.60
N PRO A 113 -3.10 10.59 2.33
CA PRO A 113 -3.20 9.41 3.19
C PRO A 113 -1.86 8.70 3.44
N PHE A 114 -1.07 8.43 2.40
CA PHE A 114 0.24 7.79 2.55
C PHE A 114 1.30 8.77 3.04
N GLY A 115 1.28 10.03 2.61
CA GLY A 115 2.23 11.05 3.08
C GLY A 115 2.12 11.30 4.59
N ARG A 116 0.93 11.16 5.18
CA ARG A 116 0.73 11.19 6.64
C ARG A 116 1.41 10.03 7.35
N LEU A 117 1.46 8.86 6.71
CA LEU A 117 2.13 7.66 7.23
C LEU A 117 3.63 7.63 6.95
N LYS A 118 4.21 8.65 6.31
CA LYS A 118 5.65 8.72 6.00
C LYS A 118 6.56 8.56 7.23
N LYS A 119 6.09 8.97 8.42
CA LYS A 119 6.81 8.78 9.70
C LYS A 119 6.75 7.33 10.20
N ASN A 120 5.84 6.53 9.68
CA ASN A 120 5.65 5.12 10.02
C ASN A 120 6.43 4.19 9.07
N ASN A 121 7.32 4.76 8.24
CA ASN A 121 8.22 3.95 7.42
C ASN A 121 9.03 3.02 8.32
N GLY A 122 9.05 1.74 7.98
CA GLY A 122 9.62 0.73 8.85
C GLY A 122 10.11 -0.49 8.09
N TRP A 123 11.03 -1.20 8.72
CA TRP A 123 11.51 -2.51 8.28
C TRP A 123 11.12 -3.55 9.32
N TYR A 124 10.86 -4.76 8.87
CA TYR A 124 10.54 -5.89 9.73
C TYR A 124 11.31 -7.13 9.29
N ALA A 125 11.53 -8.00 10.26
CA ALA A 125 12.02 -9.35 10.06
C ALA A 125 11.08 -10.31 10.78
N GLU A 126 10.66 -11.37 10.11
CA GLU A 126 9.79 -12.40 10.66
C GLU A 126 10.45 -13.76 10.48
N LEU A 127 10.45 -14.57 11.55
CA LEU A 127 10.82 -15.99 11.49
C LEU A 127 9.56 -16.82 11.68
N LYS A 128 9.26 -17.68 10.71
CA LYS A 128 8.10 -18.57 10.73
C LYS A 128 8.56 -20.03 10.71
N TYR A 129 8.04 -20.80 11.67
CA TYR A 129 8.22 -22.24 11.74
C TYR A 129 6.85 -22.94 11.59
N SER A 130 6.76 -23.95 10.74
CA SER A 130 5.54 -24.75 10.49
C SER A 130 5.80 -26.23 10.74
N PHE A 131 4.95 -26.87 11.55
CA PHE A 131 5.01 -28.30 11.91
C PHE A 131 4.02 -29.12 11.09
#